data_AF-A0A1G9BU97-F1
#
_entry.id   AF-A0A1G9BU97-F1
#
_cell.length_a   1.000
_cell.length_b   1.000
_cell.length_c   1.000
_cell.angle_alpha   90.00
_cell.angle_beta   90.00
_cell.angle_gamma   90.00
#
_symmetry.space_group_name_H-M   'P 1'
#
loop_
_entity.id
_entity.type
_entity.pdbx_description
1 polymer ?
#
loop_
_entity_poly.entity_id
_entity_poly.type
_entity_poly.pdbx_seq_one_letter_code
_entity_poly.pdbx_strand_id
1 'polypeptide(L)'
;MNVPVILALGAIVVFAVVIVMTRAKEPQERATALTRTGAAVMAVFTVVAGIFIVGYVMQDPGGNAGLIITLVWLVPMLILAVAAWFWPAATAPLLLALASAFIAACVWLAFDPTALRSFVSENGPIIAVSVVALAFPAAVLGLKRTALAGWLLVALGVLPLVITLIASSGPVGSLVAASVVPLVCGIAYLVSARMVIESTASGDHRAAAA
;
A
#
# COMPACT_ATOMS: atom_id res chain seq x y z
N MET A 1 10.16 4.60 23.61
CA MET A 1 9.62 3.30 23.11
C MET A 1 10.09 3.16 21.68
N ASN A 2 10.97 2.19 21.38
CA ASN A 2 11.67 2.15 20.09
C ASN A 2 10.72 1.69 18.97
N VAL A 3 10.40 2.61 18.06
CA VAL A 3 9.70 2.40 16.77
C VAL A 3 10.02 1.06 16.07
N PRO A 4 11.29 0.57 16.03
CA PRO A 4 11.58 -0.75 15.43
C PRO A 4 10.91 -1.94 16.12
N VAL A 5 10.58 -1.88 17.42
CA VAL A 5 9.93 -2.98 18.15
C VAL A 5 8.45 -3.12 17.76
N ILE A 6 7.78 -2.00 17.48
CA ILE A 6 6.37 -1.99 17.05
C ILE A 6 6.25 -2.51 15.60
N LEU A 7 7.20 -2.13 14.74
CA LEU A 7 7.30 -2.67 13.37
C LEU A 7 7.64 -4.16 13.36
N ALA A 8 8.54 -4.61 14.24
CA ALA A 8 8.86 -6.02 14.39
C ALA A 8 7.64 -6.82 14.86
N LEU A 9 6.88 -6.34 15.85
CA LEU A 9 5.65 -6.99 16.32
C LEU A 9 4.58 -7.04 15.22
N GLY A 10 4.37 -5.95 14.47
CA GLY A 10 3.46 -5.92 13.33
C GLY A 10 3.86 -6.91 12.23
N ALA A 11 5.15 -6.94 11.89
CA ALA A 11 5.69 -7.87 10.90
C ALA A 11 5.53 -9.34 11.32
N ILE A 12 5.76 -9.67 12.60
CA ILE A 12 5.60 -11.02 13.15
C ILE A 12 4.14 -11.47 13.09
N VAL A 13 3.19 -10.59 13.41
CA VAL A 13 1.75 -10.91 13.35
C VAL A 13 1.31 -11.15 11.90
N VAL A 14 1.78 -10.33 10.95
CA VAL A 14 1.50 -10.53 9.53
C VAL A 14 2.12 -11.83 9.02
N PHE A 15 3.37 -12.13 9.40
CA PHE A 15 4.05 -13.38 9.02
C PHE A 15 3.32 -14.62 9.58
N ALA A 16 2.89 -14.57 10.84
CA ALA A 16 2.16 -15.66 11.49
C ALA A 16 0.81 -15.93 10.79
N VAL A 17 0.08 -14.88 10.40
CA VAL A 17 -1.20 -15.01 9.69
C VAL A 17 -1.01 -15.60 8.28
N VAL A 18 0.03 -15.16 7.56
CA VAL A 18 0.35 -15.67 6.22
C VAL A 18 0.76 -17.15 6.25
N ILE A 19 1.54 -17.57 7.25
CA ILE A 19 1.98 -18.97 7.42
C ILE A 19 0.79 -19.89 7.80
N VAL A 20 -0.13 -19.41 8.64
CA VAL A 20 -1.27 -20.22 9.08
C VAL A 20 -2.30 -20.39 7.95
N MET A 21 -2.49 -19.39 7.09
CA MET A 21 -3.53 -19.43 6.04
C MET A 21 -3.11 -20.07 4.72
N THR A 22 -1.81 -20.33 4.50
CA THR A 22 -1.30 -21.00 3.29
C THR A 22 -1.52 -22.53 3.28
N ARG A 23 -2.25 -23.08 4.25
CA ARG A 23 -2.52 -24.53 4.36
C ARG A 23 -3.70 -25.06 3.52
N ALA A 24 -4.42 -24.23 2.76
CA ALA A 24 -5.56 -24.69 1.95
C ALA A 24 -5.10 -25.59 0.78
N LYS A 25 -5.93 -26.53 0.32
CA LYS A 25 -5.52 -27.61 -0.63
C LYS A 25 -5.74 -27.24 -2.11
N GLU A 26 -6.63 -26.28 -2.42
CA GLU A 26 -7.01 -25.90 -3.79
C GLU A 26 -6.48 -24.51 -4.22
N PRO A 27 -6.02 -24.34 -5.48
CA PRO A 27 -5.36 -23.11 -5.95
C PRO A 27 -6.30 -21.89 -6.00
N GLN A 28 -7.60 -22.07 -6.28
CA GLN A 28 -8.57 -20.97 -6.29
C GLN A 28 -8.92 -20.46 -4.88
N GLU A 29 -9.06 -21.37 -3.92
CA GLU A 29 -9.24 -21.01 -2.51
C GLU A 29 -8.01 -20.28 -1.97
N ARG A 30 -6.81 -20.73 -2.34
CA ARG A 30 -5.55 -20.05 -2.00
C ARG A 30 -5.48 -18.63 -2.55
N ALA A 31 -5.88 -18.42 -3.82
CA ALA A 31 -5.90 -17.09 -4.43
C ALA A 31 -6.88 -16.15 -3.71
N THR A 32 -8.06 -16.65 -3.35
CA THR A 32 -9.08 -15.87 -2.63
C THR A 32 -8.65 -15.56 -1.19
N ALA A 33 -8.01 -16.52 -0.52
CA ALA A 33 -7.43 -16.32 0.80
C ALA A 33 -6.32 -15.26 0.74
N LEU A 34 -5.39 -15.36 -0.21
CA LEU A 34 -4.25 -14.46 -0.34
C LEU A 34 -4.68 -13.00 -0.59
N THR A 35 -5.75 -12.79 -1.36
CA THR A 35 -6.30 -11.45 -1.61
C THR A 35 -7.02 -10.87 -0.42
N ARG A 36 -7.85 -11.67 0.27
CA ARG A 36 -8.50 -11.22 1.51
C ARG A 36 -7.47 -10.92 2.60
N THR A 37 -6.45 -11.76 2.74
CA THR A 37 -5.36 -11.54 3.70
C THR A 37 -4.57 -10.28 3.34
N GLY A 38 -4.23 -10.08 2.06
CA GLY A 38 -3.56 -8.85 1.61
C GLY A 38 -4.37 -7.59 1.94
N ALA A 39 -5.69 -7.62 1.72
CA ALA A 39 -6.58 -6.52 2.08
C ALA A 39 -6.67 -6.30 3.60
N ALA A 40 -6.79 -7.38 4.38
CA ALA A 40 -6.87 -7.30 5.84
C ALA A 40 -5.58 -6.75 6.45
N VAL A 41 -4.42 -7.22 5.98
CA VAL A 41 -3.10 -6.70 6.39
C VAL A 41 -2.98 -5.22 6.05
N MET A 42 -3.36 -4.82 4.83
CA MET A 42 -3.38 -3.41 4.44
C MET A 42 -4.32 -2.58 5.33
N ALA A 43 -5.51 -3.08 5.67
CA ALA A 43 -6.44 -2.37 6.54
C ALA A 43 -5.86 -2.16 7.94
N VAL A 44 -5.31 -3.22 8.56
CA VAL A 44 -4.66 -3.12 9.88
C VAL A 44 -3.49 -2.14 9.83
N PHE A 45 -2.65 -2.25 8.81
CA PHE A 45 -1.52 -1.35 8.61
C PHE A 45 -1.97 0.11 8.45
N THR A 46 -2.98 0.39 7.62
CA THR A 46 -3.52 1.75 7.44
C THR A 46 -4.09 2.32 8.73
N VAL A 47 -4.76 1.51 9.55
CA VAL A 47 -5.27 1.95 10.86
C VAL A 47 -4.12 2.30 11.79
N VAL A 48 -3.12 1.42 11.92
CA VAL A 48 -1.96 1.67 12.79
C VAL A 48 -1.18 2.89 12.30
N ALA A 49 -0.85 2.95 11.02
CA ALA A 49 -0.17 4.10 10.40
C ALA A 49 -0.97 5.39 10.60
N GLY A 50 -2.28 5.34 10.39
CA GLY A 50 -3.18 6.47 10.60
C GLY A 50 -3.16 6.96 12.04
N ILE A 51 -3.25 6.07 13.02
CA ILE A 51 -3.16 6.44 14.46
C ILE A 51 -1.83 7.14 14.76
N PHE A 52 -0.71 6.64 14.23
CA PHE A 52 0.60 7.26 14.41
C PHE A 52 0.69 8.64 13.73
N ILE A 53 0.24 8.74 12.48
CA ILE A 53 0.27 10.00 11.70
C ILE A 53 -0.60 11.05 12.40
N VAL A 54 -1.85 10.70 12.75
CA VAL A 54 -2.77 11.60 13.45
C VAL A 54 -2.22 11.97 14.82
N GLY A 55 -1.68 11.01 15.56
CA GLY A 55 -1.06 11.26 16.87
C GLY A 55 0.08 12.29 16.78
N TYR A 56 0.92 12.18 15.76
CA TYR A 56 2.02 13.14 15.54
C TYR A 56 1.50 14.53 15.21
N VAL A 57 0.55 14.63 14.28
CA VAL A 57 -0.05 15.89 13.84
C VAL A 57 -0.84 16.58 14.97
N MET A 58 -1.42 15.80 15.88
CA MET A 58 -2.13 16.32 17.06
C MET A 58 -1.20 16.80 18.19
N GLN A 59 0.05 16.33 18.21
CA GLN A 59 1.06 16.81 19.15
C GLN A 59 1.69 18.12 18.65
N ASP A 60 1.93 18.23 17.34
CA ASP A 60 2.48 19.42 16.71
C ASP A 60 2.05 19.43 15.22
N PRO A 61 1.18 20.36 14.77
CA PRO A 61 0.78 21.63 15.41
C PRO A 61 -0.39 21.55 16.41
N GLY A 62 -1.12 20.42 16.49
CA GLY A 62 -2.25 20.25 17.40
C GLY A 62 -3.51 21.07 17.09
N GLY A 63 -4.53 20.95 17.95
CA GLY A 63 -5.78 21.70 17.86
C GLY A 63 -6.52 21.58 16.51
N ASN A 64 -7.12 22.68 16.05
CA ASN A 64 -7.83 22.71 14.77
C ASN A 64 -6.90 22.55 13.56
N ALA A 65 -5.65 23.03 13.66
CA ALA A 65 -4.67 22.90 12.57
C ALA A 65 -4.34 21.42 12.33
N GLY A 66 -4.04 20.67 13.38
CA GLY A 66 -3.80 19.23 13.28
C GLY A 66 -5.02 18.45 12.76
N LEU A 67 -6.23 18.88 13.15
CA LEU A 67 -7.47 18.28 12.65
C LEU A 67 -7.66 18.50 11.14
N ILE A 68 -7.45 19.72 10.64
CA ILE A 68 -7.57 20.02 9.21
C ILE A 68 -6.52 19.25 8.41
N ILE A 69 -5.27 19.22 8.86
CA ILE A 69 -4.18 18.46 8.20
C ILE A 69 -4.55 16.97 8.12
N THR A 70 -5.12 16.42 9.19
CA THR A 70 -5.59 15.02 9.22
C THR A 70 -6.71 14.78 8.21
N LEU A 71 -7.73 15.64 8.19
CA LEU A 71 -8.87 15.48 7.31
C LEU A 71 -8.49 15.60 5.82
N VAL A 72 -7.51 16.43 5.49
CA VAL A 72 -7.03 16.66 4.11
C VAL A 72 -6.58 15.38 3.42
N TRP A 73 -5.98 14.42 4.12
CA TRP A 73 -5.57 13.16 3.51
C TRP A 73 -6.50 12.00 3.86
N LEU A 74 -7.05 11.98 5.08
CA LEU A 74 -7.88 10.89 5.57
C LEU A 74 -9.22 10.82 4.85
N VAL A 75 -9.88 11.97 4.64
CA VAL A 75 -11.19 12.01 3.98
C VAL A 75 -11.08 11.58 2.51
N PRO A 76 -10.16 12.11 1.68
CA PRO A 76 -9.99 11.63 0.32
C PRO A 76 -9.62 10.16 0.22
N MET A 77 -8.75 9.67 1.12
CA MET A 77 -8.41 8.24 1.18
C MET A 77 -9.65 7.36 1.40
N LEU A 78 -10.51 7.72 2.36
CA LEU A 78 -11.73 6.98 2.65
C LEU A 78 -12.73 7.07 1.50
N ILE A 79 -12.89 8.24 0.88
CA ILE A 79 -13.74 8.41 -0.31
C ILE A 79 -13.26 7.51 -1.44
N LEU A 80 -11.95 7.49 -1.72
CA LEU A 80 -11.37 6.62 -2.75
C LEU A 80 -11.55 5.14 -2.42
N ALA A 81 -11.44 4.75 -1.15
CA ALA A 81 -11.63 3.36 -0.74
C ALA A 81 -13.09 2.92 -0.91
N VAL A 82 -14.05 3.77 -0.50
CA VAL A 82 -15.48 3.55 -0.71
C VAL A 82 -15.80 3.51 -2.21
N ALA A 83 -15.25 4.42 -3.00
CA ALA A 83 -15.42 4.44 -4.44
C ALA A 83 -14.83 3.19 -5.12
N ALA A 84 -13.66 2.72 -4.67
CA ALA A 84 -13.05 1.49 -5.16
C ALA A 84 -13.90 0.26 -4.83
N TRP A 85 -14.59 0.28 -3.69
CA TRP A 85 -15.54 -0.76 -3.30
C TRP A 85 -16.80 -0.74 -4.16
N PHE A 86 -17.47 0.40 -4.32
CA PHE A 86 -18.76 0.46 -5.04
C PHE A 86 -18.61 0.55 -6.57
N TRP A 87 -17.63 1.32 -7.05
CA TRP A 87 -17.39 1.61 -8.47
C TRP A 87 -15.95 1.28 -8.89
N PRO A 88 -15.52 -0.01 -8.85
CA PRO A 88 -14.15 -0.40 -9.16
C PRO A 88 -13.74 -0.08 -10.61
N ALA A 89 -14.69 -0.05 -11.54
CA ALA A 89 -14.43 0.23 -12.95
C ALA A 89 -14.02 1.70 -13.19
N ALA A 90 -14.72 2.64 -12.54
CA ALA A 90 -14.44 4.07 -12.65
C ALA A 90 -13.26 4.50 -11.75
N THR A 91 -13.11 3.87 -10.58
CA THR A 91 -12.06 4.24 -9.63
C THR A 91 -10.67 3.74 -10.04
N ALA A 92 -10.60 2.64 -10.80
CA ALA A 92 -9.32 2.11 -11.28
C ALA A 92 -8.48 3.11 -12.11
N PRO A 93 -9.00 3.75 -13.19
CA PRO A 93 -8.23 4.73 -13.93
C PRO A 93 -7.89 5.97 -13.09
N LEU A 94 -8.76 6.36 -12.15
CA LEU A 94 -8.49 7.47 -11.23
C LEU A 94 -7.32 7.16 -10.28
N LEU A 95 -7.31 5.98 -9.65
CA LEU A 95 -6.21 5.56 -8.78
C LEU A 95 -4.89 5.40 -9.55
N LEU A 96 -4.96 4.92 -10.79
CA LEU A 96 -3.81 4.84 -11.68
C LEU A 96 -3.27 6.25 -12.01
N ALA A 97 -4.16 7.20 -12.35
CA ALA A 97 -3.78 8.58 -12.63
C ALA A 97 -3.15 9.27 -11.40
N LEU A 98 -3.74 9.10 -10.21
CA LEU A 98 -3.21 9.66 -8.98
C LEU A 98 -1.87 9.03 -8.57
N ALA A 99 -1.75 7.70 -8.65
CA ALA A 99 -0.51 7.01 -8.35
C ALA A 99 0.61 7.38 -9.35
N SER A 100 0.30 7.46 -10.64
CA SER A 100 1.27 7.87 -11.66
C SER A 100 1.69 9.33 -11.50
N ALA A 101 0.77 10.26 -11.21
CA ALA A 101 1.10 11.65 -10.91
C ALA A 101 2.00 11.77 -9.68
N PHE A 102 1.71 11.02 -8.61
CA PHE A 102 2.53 10.96 -7.41
C PHE A 102 3.94 10.41 -7.69
N ILE A 103 4.04 9.29 -8.43
CA ILE A 103 5.32 8.71 -8.85
C ILE A 103 6.10 9.71 -9.70
N ALA A 104 5.46 10.35 -10.67
CA ALA A 104 6.09 11.35 -11.54
C ALA A 104 6.62 12.55 -10.74
N ALA A 105 5.87 13.04 -9.75
CA ALA A 105 6.31 14.11 -8.86
C ALA A 105 7.53 13.69 -8.03
N CYS A 106 7.55 12.45 -7.52
CA CYS A 106 8.70 11.91 -6.79
C CYS A 106 9.93 11.75 -7.68
N VAL A 107 9.76 11.26 -8.90
CA VAL A 107 10.85 11.12 -9.89
C VAL A 107 11.37 12.51 -10.29
N TRP A 108 10.48 13.49 -10.45
CA TRP A 108 10.85 14.87 -10.73
C TRP A 108 11.75 15.43 -9.62
N LEU A 109 11.35 15.27 -8.36
CA LEU A 109 12.17 15.67 -7.20
C LEU A 109 13.50 14.92 -7.15
N ALA A 110 13.54 13.65 -7.57
CA ALA A 110 14.76 12.85 -7.56
C ALA A 110 15.84 13.32 -8.55
N PHE A 111 15.49 14.11 -9.57
CA PHE A 111 16.49 14.73 -10.45
C PHE A 111 17.36 15.79 -9.76
N ASP A 112 16.87 16.38 -8.67
CA ASP A 112 17.63 17.29 -7.82
C ASP A 112 17.67 16.75 -6.37
N PRO A 113 18.68 15.93 -6.03
CA PRO A 113 18.79 15.32 -4.70
C PRO A 113 18.86 16.34 -3.56
N THR A 114 19.36 17.55 -3.83
CA THR A 114 19.40 18.65 -2.85
C THR A 114 18.01 19.20 -2.57
N ALA A 115 17.20 19.44 -3.62
CA ALA A 115 15.81 19.86 -3.48
C ALA A 115 14.93 18.78 -2.84
N LEU A 116 15.16 17.50 -3.16
CA LEU A 116 14.46 16.38 -2.52
C LEU A 116 14.73 16.32 -1.02
N ARG A 117 15.99 16.53 -0.59
CA ARG A 117 16.35 16.54 0.83
C ARG A 117 15.73 17.71 1.57
N SER A 118 15.82 18.94 1.03
CA SER A 118 15.21 20.11 1.66
C SER A 118 13.70 19.94 1.78
N PHE A 119 13.04 19.42 0.74
CA PHE A 119 11.62 19.13 0.75
C PHE A 119 11.24 18.15 1.87
N VAL A 120 11.95 17.03 2.01
CA VAL A 120 11.67 16.04 3.07
C VAL A 120 11.94 16.62 4.46
N SER A 121 12.97 17.45 4.64
CA SER A 121 13.26 18.06 5.94
C SER A 121 12.24 19.12 6.35
N GLU A 122 11.76 19.93 5.41
CA GLU A 122 10.83 21.04 5.69
C GLU A 122 9.38 20.57 5.82
N ASN A 123 8.98 19.59 5.00
CA ASN A 123 7.59 19.16 4.92
C ASN A 123 7.30 17.91 5.76
N GLY A 124 8.32 17.25 6.30
CA GLY A 124 8.17 16.03 7.07
C GLY A 124 7.73 14.84 6.20
N PRO A 125 7.07 13.82 6.79
CA PRO A 125 6.85 12.52 6.13
C PRO A 125 5.68 12.52 5.12
N ILE A 126 5.46 13.60 4.36
CA ILE A 126 4.36 13.70 3.38
C ILE A 126 4.39 12.55 2.39
N ILE A 127 5.57 12.18 1.88
CA ILE A 127 5.73 11.06 0.93
C ILE A 127 5.18 9.76 1.53
N ALA A 128 5.44 9.49 2.81
CA ALA A 128 4.93 8.29 3.48
C ALA A 128 3.40 8.36 3.66
N VAL A 129 2.86 9.53 4.04
CA VAL A 129 1.40 9.74 4.17
C VAL A 129 0.71 9.54 2.83
N SER A 130 1.26 10.08 1.73
CA SER A 130 0.74 9.92 0.38
C SER A 130 0.74 8.45 -0.07
N VAL A 131 1.80 7.70 0.24
CA VAL A 131 1.86 6.25 -0.05
C VAL A 131 0.76 5.51 0.68
N VAL A 132 0.57 5.75 1.98
CA VAL A 132 -0.50 5.09 2.75
C VAL A 132 -1.88 5.48 2.22
N ALA A 133 -2.10 6.76 1.94
CA ALA A 133 -3.36 7.31 1.43
C ALA A 133 -3.76 6.74 0.06
N LEU A 134 -2.79 6.36 -0.78
CA LEU A 134 -3.03 5.73 -2.08
C LEU A 134 -3.05 4.20 -2.01
N ALA A 135 -2.23 3.60 -1.13
CA ALA A 135 -2.10 2.16 -1.00
C ALA A 135 -3.37 1.53 -0.42
N PHE A 136 -4.02 2.16 0.56
CA PHE A 136 -5.27 1.64 1.13
C PHE A 136 -6.41 1.50 0.10
N PRO A 137 -6.80 2.54 -0.66
CA PRO A 137 -7.84 2.39 -1.67
C PRO A 137 -7.42 1.46 -2.81
N ALA A 138 -6.13 1.38 -3.17
CA ALA A 138 -5.63 0.37 -4.10
C ALA A 138 -5.79 -1.06 -3.55
N ALA A 139 -5.57 -1.28 -2.25
CA ALA A 139 -5.79 -2.57 -1.60
C ALA A 139 -7.26 -2.98 -1.64
N VAL A 140 -8.18 -2.05 -1.39
CA VAL A 140 -9.64 -2.26 -1.51
C VAL A 140 -10.03 -2.58 -2.95
N LEU A 141 -9.47 -1.86 -3.93
CA LEU A 141 -9.68 -2.15 -5.35
C LEU A 141 -9.25 -3.58 -5.71
N GLY A 142 -8.17 -4.08 -5.12
CA GLY A 142 -7.65 -5.41 -5.40
C GLY A 142 -8.57 -6.57 -5.00
N LEU A 143 -9.57 -6.34 -4.14
CA LEU A 143 -10.61 -7.32 -3.87
C LEU A 143 -11.52 -7.58 -5.08
N LYS A 144 -11.57 -6.65 -6.04
CA LYS A 144 -12.36 -6.76 -7.29
C LYS A 144 -11.50 -6.75 -8.56
N ARG A 145 -10.31 -6.14 -8.52
CA ARG A 145 -9.35 -6.02 -9.63
C ARG A 145 -7.93 -6.29 -9.16
N THR A 146 -7.66 -7.55 -8.84
CA THR A 146 -6.43 -8.06 -8.22
C THR A 146 -5.15 -7.65 -8.93
N ALA A 147 -5.04 -7.91 -10.23
CA ALA A 147 -3.79 -7.69 -10.97
C ALA A 147 -3.38 -6.22 -11.00
N LEU A 148 -4.32 -5.32 -11.29
CA LEU A 148 -4.07 -3.88 -11.37
C LEU A 148 -3.68 -3.33 -10.00
N ALA A 149 -4.42 -3.70 -8.95
CA ALA A 149 -4.09 -3.31 -7.58
C ALA A 149 -2.71 -3.82 -7.14
N GLY A 150 -2.34 -5.04 -7.52
CA GLY A 150 -1.02 -5.60 -7.27
C GLY A 150 0.10 -4.73 -7.85
N TRP A 151 -0.02 -4.32 -9.10
CA TRP A 151 0.94 -3.41 -9.73
C TRP A 151 1.00 -2.03 -9.07
N LEU A 152 -0.15 -1.44 -8.73
CA LEU A 152 -0.18 -0.16 -8.03
C LEU A 152 0.51 -0.23 -6.67
N LEU A 153 0.22 -1.27 -5.89
CA LEU A 153 0.81 -1.48 -4.56
C LEU A 153 2.32 -1.74 -4.64
N VAL A 154 2.78 -2.50 -5.63
CA VAL A 154 4.22 -2.69 -5.87
C VAL A 154 4.88 -1.37 -6.25
N ALA A 155 4.32 -0.61 -7.19
CA ALA A 155 4.89 0.67 -7.60
C ALA A 155 4.97 1.66 -6.42
N LEU A 156 3.89 1.77 -5.63
CA LEU A 156 3.83 2.61 -4.43
C LEU A 156 4.75 2.11 -3.30
N GLY A 157 5.01 0.80 -3.21
CA GLY A 157 5.92 0.21 -2.24
C GLY A 157 7.39 0.32 -2.63
N VAL A 158 7.73 0.28 -3.91
CA VAL A 158 9.13 0.42 -4.39
C VAL A 158 9.58 1.87 -4.34
N LEU A 159 8.70 2.81 -4.69
CA LEU A 159 9.03 4.23 -4.82
C LEU A 159 9.75 4.82 -3.58
N PRO A 160 9.27 4.64 -2.33
CA PRO A 160 9.87 5.28 -1.18
C PRO A 160 11.18 4.58 -0.75
N LEU A 161 11.37 3.31 -1.11
CA LEU A 161 12.65 2.62 -0.97
C LEU A 161 13.71 3.26 -1.88
N VAL A 162 13.37 3.52 -3.14
CA VAL A 162 14.26 4.20 -4.09
C VAL A 162 14.61 5.61 -3.60
N ILE A 163 13.61 6.38 -3.14
CA ILE A 163 13.83 7.72 -2.57
C ILE A 163 14.78 7.67 -1.37
N THR A 164 14.63 6.67 -0.50
CA THR A 164 15.49 6.48 0.68
C THR A 164 16.95 6.22 0.28
N LEU A 165 17.17 5.42 -0.77
CA LEU A 165 18.52 5.14 -1.30
C LEU A 165 19.19 6.39 -1.88
N ILE A 166 18.42 7.24 -2.58
CA ILE A 166 18.93 8.47 -3.23
C ILE A 166 19.21 9.57 -2.18
N ALA A 167 18.31 9.74 -1.21
CA ALA A 167 18.41 10.82 -0.24
C ALA A 167 19.53 10.62 0.79
N SER A 168 20.04 9.39 0.97
CA SER A 168 21.22 8.98 1.75
C SER A 168 21.35 9.47 3.21
N SER A 169 20.37 10.19 3.77
CA SER A 169 20.26 10.56 5.19
C SER A 169 18.97 11.36 5.42
N GLY A 170 17.90 10.66 5.78
CA GLY A 170 16.62 11.22 6.26
C GLY A 170 15.99 10.25 7.26
N PRO A 171 14.79 10.47 7.82
CA PRO A 171 14.16 9.55 8.78
C PRO A 171 13.82 8.19 8.12
N VAL A 172 14.84 7.34 7.99
CA VAL A 172 14.86 6.08 7.23
C VAL A 172 13.76 5.11 7.71
N GLY A 173 13.42 5.17 9.00
CA GLY A 173 12.42 4.30 9.59
C GLY A 173 11.01 4.47 9.02
N SER A 174 10.58 5.70 8.68
CA SER A 174 9.18 5.96 8.32
C SER A 174 8.87 5.60 6.87
N LEU A 175 9.81 5.82 5.95
CA LEU A 175 9.65 5.49 4.52
C LEU A 175 9.76 3.98 4.28
N VAL A 176 10.69 3.32 4.97
CA VAL A 176 10.83 1.86 4.91
C VAL A 176 9.59 1.18 5.49
N ALA A 177 9.10 1.64 6.65
CA ALA A 177 7.86 1.15 7.24
C ALA A 177 6.65 1.33 6.30
N ALA A 178 6.54 2.49 5.65
CA ALA A 178 5.47 2.78 4.71
C ALA A 178 5.54 1.96 3.42
N SER A 179 6.71 1.43 3.06
CA SER A 179 6.96 0.72 1.80
C SER A 179 6.74 -0.78 1.89
N VAL A 180 7.16 -1.40 3.00
CA VAL A 180 7.21 -2.86 3.12
C VAL A 180 5.81 -3.48 3.03
N VAL A 181 4.83 -2.91 3.74
CA VAL A 181 3.50 -3.51 3.78
C VAL A 181 2.77 -3.40 2.44
N PRO A 182 2.68 -2.23 1.78
CA PRO A 182 2.14 -2.15 0.42
C PRO A 182 2.85 -3.07 -0.56
N LEU A 183 4.19 -3.15 -0.50
CA LEU A 183 4.96 -4.01 -1.40
C LEU A 183 4.60 -5.49 -1.23
N VAL A 184 4.57 -5.99 0.01
CA VAL A 184 4.21 -7.38 0.31
C VAL A 184 2.79 -7.69 -0.13
N CYS A 185 1.84 -6.79 0.14
CA CYS A 185 0.44 -6.95 -0.28
C CYS A 185 0.29 -6.89 -1.81
N GLY A 186 1.06 -6.04 -2.48
CA GLY A 186 1.10 -5.96 -3.94
C GLY A 186 1.61 -7.25 -4.59
N ILE A 187 2.70 -7.82 -4.05
CA ILE A 187 3.24 -9.12 -4.51
C ILE A 187 2.19 -10.23 -4.28
N ALA A 188 1.55 -10.25 -3.11
CA ALA A 188 0.50 -11.22 -2.80
C ALA A 188 -0.67 -11.14 -3.80
N TYR A 189 -1.10 -9.94 -4.19
CA TYR A 189 -2.14 -9.74 -5.20
C TYR A 189 -1.71 -10.20 -6.60
N LEU A 190 -0.45 -9.94 -7.00
CA LEU A 190 0.08 -10.41 -8.28
C LEU A 190 0.17 -11.94 -8.33
N VAL A 191 0.64 -12.57 -7.24
CA VAL A 191 0.70 -14.03 -7.11
C VAL A 191 -0.70 -14.64 -7.18
N SER A 192 -1.67 -14.06 -6.47
CA SER A 192 -3.07 -14.49 -6.55
C SER A 192 -3.63 -14.39 -7.97
N ALA A 193 -3.36 -13.28 -8.67
CA ALA A 193 -3.81 -13.10 -10.05
C ALA A 193 -3.23 -14.17 -10.98
N ARG A 194 -1.95 -14.52 -10.81
CA ARG A 194 -1.28 -15.58 -11.59
C ARG A 194 -1.90 -16.95 -11.34
N MET A 195 -2.18 -17.30 -10.08
CA MET A 195 -2.81 -18.57 -9.72
C MET A 195 -4.19 -18.76 -10.36
N VAL A 196 -4.98 -17.68 -10.48
CA VAL A 196 -6.29 -17.73 -11.15
C VAL A 196 -6.12 -17.97 -12.66
N ILE A 197 -5.19 -17.27 -13.31
CA ILE A 197 -4.92 -17.42 -14.74
C ILE A 197 -4.46 -18.86 -15.09
N GLU A 198 -3.53 -19.41 -14.31
CA GLU A 198 -3.01 -20.77 -14.52
C GLU A 198 -4.08 -21.85 -14.29
N SER A 199 -4.96 -21.66 -13.31
CA SER A 199 -6.06 -22.57 -13.04
C SER A 199 -7.05 -22.64 -14.22
N THR A 200 -7.34 -21.51 -14.87
CA THR A 200 -8.25 -21.47 -16.03
C THR A 200 -7.63 -22.15 -17.25
N ALA A 201 -6.36 -21.86 -17.54
CA ALA A 201 -5.64 -22.49 -18.66
C ALA A 201 -5.56 -24.02 -18.52
N SER A 202 -5.34 -24.53 -17.30
CA SER A 202 -5.35 -25.98 -17.04
C SER A 202 -6.72 -26.63 -17.20
N GLY A 203 -7.82 -25.89 -17.01
CA GLY A 203 -9.18 -26.36 -17.20
C GLY A 203 -9.52 -26.52 -18.68
N ASP A 204 -9.20 -25.50 -19.48
CA ASP A 204 -9.44 -25.49 -20.93
C ASP A 204 -8.67 -26.61 -21.65
N HIS A 205 -7.43 -26.90 -21.24
CA HIS A 205 -6.66 -28.01 -21.79
C HIS A 205 -7.26 -29.39 -21.48
N ARG A 206 -7.95 -29.57 -20.35
CA ARG A 206 -8.64 -30.84 -20.04
C ARG A 206 -9.96 -30.97 -20.79
N ALA A 207 -10.69 -29.86 -20.99
CA ALA A 207 -11.92 -29.86 -21.78
C ALA A 207 -11.68 -30.09 -23.27
N ALA A 208 -10.54 -29.62 -23.81
CA ALA A 208 -10.17 -29.85 -25.20
C ALA A 208 -9.62 -31.27 -25.49
N ALA A 209 -9.35 -32.07 -24.45
CA ALA A 209 -8.82 -33.43 -24.56
C ALA A 209 -9.87 -34.53 -24.29
N ALA A 210 -11.14 -34.15 -24.09
CA ALA A 210 -12.28 -35.04 -23.89
C ALA A 210 -13.22 -35.01 -25.11
#